data_AF-A0A8T7HDU7-F1
#
_entry.id   AF-A0A8T7HDU7-F1
#
_cell.length_a   1.000
_cell.length_b   1.000
_cell.length_c   1.000
_cell.angle_alpha   90.00
_cell.angle_beta   90.00
_cell.angle_gamma   90.00
#
_symmetry.space_group_name_H-M   'P 1'
#
loop_
_entity.id
_entity.type
_entity.pdbx_description
1 polymer ?
#
loop_
_entity_poly.entity_id
_entity_poly.type
_entity_poly.pdbx_seq_one_letter_code
_entity_poly.pdbx_strand_id
1 'polypeptide(L)' 'MAGAWNQVSMRHLVREEKIAECPDCQSTEIELKDGDRFCKKCGLVID' A
#
# COMPACT_ATOMS: atom_id res chain seq x y z
N MET A 1 -15.82 -32.82 27.59
CA MET A 1 -14.90 -32.67 26.45
C MET A 1 -15.12 -31.27 25.90
N ALA A 2 -14.38 -30.30 26.44
CA ALA A 2 -14.51 -28.89 26.09
C ALA A 2 -13.53 -28.56 24.95
N GLY A 3 -13.98 -27.78 23.98
CA GLY A 3 -13.05 -27.06 23.10
C GLY A 3 -13.49 -26.89 21.66
N ALA A 4 -14.68 -26.35 21.41
CA ALA A 4 -14.91 -25.58 20.20
C ALA A 4 -14.19 -24.23 20.36
N TRP A 5 -12.99 -24.09 19.81
CA TRP A 5 -12.35 -22.78 19.66
C TRP A 5 -12.00 -22.56 18.19
N ASN A 6 -12.91 -21.78 17.63
CA ASN A 6 -13.06 -21.33 16.26
C ASN A 6 -11.82 -20.58 15.77
N GLN A 7 -11.21 -21.13 14.73
CA GLN A 7 -10.62 -20.47 13.56
C GLN A 7 -10.26 -18.97 13.71
N VAL A 8 -8.94 -18.75 13.87
CA VAL A 8 -8.11 -17.64 13.35
C VAL A 8 -8.85 -16.34 13.03
N SER A 9 -8.93 -15.44 14.00
CA SER A 9 -9.34 -14.05 13.78
C SER A 9 -8.18 -13.28 13.13
N MET A 10 -8.05 -13.42 11.81
CA MET A 10 -7.16 -12.64 10.95
C MET A 10 -7.78 -11.25 10.71
N ARG A 11 -8.00 -10.50 11.80
CA ARG A 11 -8.57 -9.16 11.73
C ARG A 11 -7.47 -8.14 11.44
N HIS A 12 -7.49 -7.66 10.20
CA HIS A 12 -7.53 -6.22 9.92
C HIS A 12 -6.40 -5.37 10.53
N LEU A 13 -5.15 -5.67 10.16
CA LEU A 13 -4.08 -4.68 10.18
C LEU A 13 -3.53 -4.41 8.78
N VAL A 14 -4.37 -4.51 7.74
CA VAL A 14 -4.11 -3.69 6.55
C VAL A 14 -4.56 -2.29 6.94
N ARG A 15 -3.69 -1.66 7.72
CA ARG A 15 -3.64 -0.21 7.86
C ARG A 15 -3.69 0.26 6.41
N GLU A 16 -4.77 0.94 6.05
CA GLU A 16 -4.84 1.79 4.87
C GLU A 16 -3.80 2.90 5.05
N GLU A 17 -2.52 2.52 5.04
CA GLU A 17 -1.47 3.40 4.63
C GLU A 17 -1.86 3.69 3.19
N LYS A 18 -2.34 4.91 2.97
CA LYS A 18 -2.37 5.54 1.65
C LYS A 18 -0.93 5.61 1.15
N ILE A 19 -0.36 4.46 0.86
CA ILE A 19 0.89 4.32 0.15
C ILE A 19 0.51 4.83 -1.23
N ALA A 20 1.06 5.98 -1.60
CA ALA A 20 0.94 6.44 -2.96
C ALA A 20 1.64 5.40 -3.82
N GLU A 21 0.86 4.50 -4.40
CA GLU A 21 1.35 3.51 -5.35
C GLU A 21 1.26 4.12 -6.74
N CYS A 22 2.28 3.90 -7.55
CA CYS A 22 2.21 4.30 -8.95
C CYS A 22 1.07 3.55 -9.64
N PRO A 23 0.12 4.23 -10.32
CA PRO A 23 -0.98 3.54 -11.01
C PRO A 23 -0.49 2.67 -12.18
N ASP A 24 0.69 2.97 -12.74
CA ASP A 24 1.23 2.25 -13.89
C ASP A 24 1.98 0.98 -13.48
N CYS A 25 2.87 1.09 -12.50
CA CYS A 25 3.78 0.00 -12.10
C CYS A 25 3.58 -0.51 -10.68
N GLN A 26 2.53 -0.06 -9.98
CA GLN A 26 2.17 -0.41 -8.59
C GLN A 26 3.35 -0.32 -7.62
N SER A 27 4.25 0.63 -7.90
CA SER A 27 5.46 0.78 -7.12
C SER A 27 5.24 1.84 -6.08
N THR A 28 5.67 1.51 -4.87
CA THR A 28 5.62 2.37 -3.69
C THR A 28 6.77 3.39 -3.68
N GLU A 29 7.68 3.31 -4.66
CA GLU A 29 8.83 4.19 -4.84
C GLU A 29 8.42 5.50 -5.53
N ILE A 30 7.68 6.33 -4.80
CA ILE A 30 7.28 7.67 -5.22
C ILE A 30 8.14 8.70 -4.51
N GLU A 31 8.74 9.60 -5.25
CA GLU A 31 9.42 10.79 -4.73
C GLU A 31 8.56 12.03 -4.99
N LEU A 32 8.69 13.04 -4.14
CA LEU A 32 7.96 14.30 -4.24
C LEU A 32 8.97 15.38 -4.62
N LYS A 33 8.81 16.02 -5.77
CA LYS A 33 9.71 17.06 -6.26
C LYS A 33 8.90 18.22 -6.80
N ASP A 34 9.21 19.42 -6.30
CA ASP A 34 8.52 20.68 -6.66
C ASP A 34 7.01 20.70 -6.39
N GLY A 35 6.50 19.76 -5.57
CA GLY A 35 5.08 19.60 -5.25
C GLY A 35 4.42 18.41 -5.96
N ASP A 36 5.05 17.91 -7.02
CA ASP A 36 4.55 16.80 -7.82
C ASP A 36 5.09 15.44 -7.32
N ARG A 37 4.22 14.43 -7.34
CA ARG A 37 4.60 13.03 -7.08
C ARG A 37 5.13 12.40 -8.36
N PHE A 38 6.28 11.73 -8.29
CA PHE A 38 6.82 10.97 -9.41
C PHE A 38 7.32 9.61 -8.97
N CYS A 39 7.01 8.59 -9.76
CA CYS A 39 7.50 7.24 -9.52
C CYS A 39 8.93 7.10 -10.00
N LYS A 40 9.87 6.77 -9.10
CA LYS A 40 11.27 6.53 -9.49
C LYS A 40 11.48 5.28 -10.33
N LYS A 41 10.54 4.32 -10.24
CA LYS A 41 10.71 3.03 -10.90
C LYS A 41 10.33 3.06 -12.38
N CYS A 42 9.23 3.73 -12.73
CA CYS A 42 8.77 3.87 -14.11
C CYS A 42 8.96 5.27 -14.70
N GLY A 43 9.21 6.28 -13.85
CA GLY A 43 9.30 7.68 -14.27
C GLY A 43 7.96 8.39 -14.45
N LEU A 44 6.84 7.74 -14.10
CA LEU A 44 5.51 8.33 -14.21
C LEU A 44 5.33 9.47 -13.21
N VAL A 45 4.90 10.64 -13.69
CA VAL A 45 4.42 11.74 -12.84
C VAL A 45 2.96 11.46 -12.48
N ILE A 46 2.67 11.41 -11.18
CA ILE A 46 1.37 11.03 -10.62
C ILE A 46 0.46 12.24 -10.39
N ASP A 47 1.04 13.43 -10.14
CA ASP A 47 0.34 14.70 -9.79
C ASP A 47 -0.33 14.62 -8.39
#